data_AF-A0A349YL78-F1
#
_entry.id   AF-A0A349YL78-F1
#
_cell.length_a   1.000
_cell.length_b   1.000
_cell.length_c   1.000
_cell.angle_alpha   90.00
_cell.angle_beta   90.00
_cell.angle_gamma   90.00
#
_symmetry.space_group_name_H-M   'P 1'
#
loop_
_entity.id
_entity.type
_entity.pdbx_description
1 polymer ?
#
loop_
_entity_poly.entity_id
_entity_poly.type
_entity_poly.pdbx_seq_one_letter_code
_entity_poly.pdbx_strand_id
1 'polypeptide(L)'
;MARAKNDNLVNEFDRVCHCCQRRIHFERNKTVDDVVFFEGLFYHEKCFKESAGFHRKCGGCSKDIVIEDAEQDDILVFKNKYWHEECFKKKYSNKPIYMENIPEYKEDAYVKIVGVFNGRKKDITKIGEYRKSAIREVNKIFDEKLVNDYIRKQYDIQTVPWDSIKALYNGEYGVKIPANHLYDMFVRKQSYLDKVNAQNIAKGKDITGVSRVKYDLKVLYNKYDSYLKFLEKQKILEAEAQSDNKTDEKLILTTAPQPKTTVTKNNSDDSLDDLLKDIFG
;
A
#
# COMPACT_ATOMS: atom_id res chain seq x y z
N MET A 1 15.36 -11.18 -23.76
CA MET A 1 14.78 -11.73 -22.51
C MET A 1 13.26 -11.66 -22.59
N ALA A 2 12.60 -12.80 -22.79
CA ALA A 2 11.14 -12.85 -22.90
C ALA A 2 10.51 -12.69 -21.50
N ARG A 3 9.84 -11.56 -21.25
CA ARG A 3 8.88 -11.44 -20.15
C ARG A 3 7.81 -12.53 -20.35
N ALA A 4 7.84 -13.56 -19.51
CA ALA A 4 6.79 -14.58 -19.50
C ALA A 4 5.43 -13.88 -19.34
N LYS A 5 4.52 -14.15 -20.28
CA LYS A 5 3.12 -13.71 -20.24
C LYS A 5 2.49 -14.22 -18.95
N ASN A 6 2.18 -13.29 -18.06
CA ASN A 6 1.75 -13.53 -16.69
C ASN A 6 0.22 -13.48 -16.60
N ASP A 7 -0.46 -14.10 -17.57
CA ASP A 7 -1.88 -13.82 -17.88
C ASP A 7 -2.89 -14.50 -16.93
N ASN A 8 -2.47 -15.00 -15.75
CA ASN A 8 -3.35 -15.75 -14.83
C ASN A 8 -3.07 -15.53 -13.33
N LEU A 9 -2.47 -14.40 -12.94
CA LEU A 9 -2.28 -14.05 -11.52
C LEU A 9 -3.41 -13.12 -11.06
N VAL A 10 -3.80 -13.17 -9.77
CA VAL A 10 -4.89 -12.33 -9.25
C VAL A 10 -4.70 -10.87 -9.66
N ASN A 11 -5.66 -10.37 -10.44
CA ASN A 11 -5.71 -9.00 -10.91
C ASN A 11 -6.77 -8.17 -10.19
N GLU A 12 -7.67 -8.80 -9.44
CA GLU A 12 -8.75 -8.10 -8.75
C GLU A 12 -9.15 -8.80 -7.44
N PHE A 13 -9.71 -8.03 -6.52
CA PHE A 13 -10.37 -8.58 -5.34
C PHE A 13 -11.37 -7.59 -4.76
N ASP A 14 -12.26 -8.12 -3.94
CA ASP A 14 -13.24 -7.30 -3.25
C ASP A 14 -13.04 -7.31 -1.74
N ARG A 15 -13.48 -6.21 -1.16
CA ARG A 15 -13.75 -6.05 0.26
C ARG A 15 -15.15 -5.49 0.43
N VAL A 16 -15.57 -5.37 1.67
CA VAL A 16 -16.84 -4.73 2.03
C VAL A 16 -16.54 -3.50 2.87
N CYS A 17 -17.30 -2.44 2.63
CA CYS A 17 -17.29 -1.28 3.50
C CYS A 17 -17.90 -1.67 4.85
N HIS A 18 -17.17 -1.47 5.94
CA HIS A 18 -17.64 -1.84 7.27
C HIS A 18 -18.86 -1.03 7.74
N CYS A 19 -19.09 0.16 7.19
CA CYS A 19 -20.25 0.99 7.52
C CYS A 19 -21.50 0.56 6.73
N CYS A 20 -21.46 0.62 5.39
CA CYS A 20 -22.65 0.40 4.56
C CYS A 20 -22.79 -1.03 4.01
N GLN A 21 -21.83 -1.92 4.29
CA GLN A 21 -21.78 -3.32 3.84
C GLN A 21 -21.76 -3.51 2.31
N ARG A 22 -21.64 -2.44 1.53
CA ARG A 22 -21.48 -2.51 0.07
C ARG A 22 -20.07 -2.93 -0.32
N ARG A 23 -19.97 -3.60 -1.47
CA ARG A 23 -18.72 -4.08 -2.07
C ARG A 23 -17.81 -2.90 -2.43
N ILE A 24 -16.53 -3.03 -2.13
CA ILE A 24 -15.43 -2.18 -2.61
C ILE A 24 -14.58 -3.08 -3.50
N HIS A 25 -14.50 -2.74 -4.78
CA HIS A 25 -13.76 -3.49 -5.78
C HIS A 25 -12.37 -2.87 -5.97
N PHE A 26 -11.33 -3.71 -5.99
CA PHE A 26 -9.97 -3.29 -6.25
C PHE A 26 -9.40 -4.06 -7.44
N GLU A 27 -8.73 -3.33 -8.32
CA GLU A 27 -8.03 -3.88 -9.46
C GLU A 27 -6.55 -3.50 -9.40
N ARG A 28 -5.70 -4.41 -9.86
CA ARG A 28 -4.26 -4.21 -9.86
C ARG A 28 -3.89 -3.08 -10.81
N ASN A 29 -2.98 -2.21 -10.37
CA ASN A 29 -2.52 -1.03 -11.11
C ASN A 29 -3.60 0.05 -11.35
N LYS A 30 -4.78 -0.06 -10.74
CA LYS A 30 -5.75 1.05 -10.68
C LYS A 30 -5.55 1.86 -9.39
N THR A 31 -5.98 3.10 -9.43
CA THR A 31 -5.98 3.99 -8.27
C THR A 31 -6.96 3.47 -7.22
N VAL A 32 -6.60 3.65 -5.95
CA VAL A 32 -7.46 3.34 -4.80
C VAL A 32 -8.08 4.65 -4.35
N ASP A 33 -9.22 4.99 -4.94
CA ASP A 33 -9.92 6.24 -4.73
C ASP A 33 -11.11 6.06 -3.77
N ASP A 34 -11.46 7.11 -3.04
CA ASP A 34 -12.63 7.18 -2.14
C ASP A 34 -12.71 6.06 -1.08
N VAL A 35 -11.58 5.49 -0.68
CA VAL A 35 -11.48 4.40 0.28
C VAL A 35 -10.49 4.74 1.38
N VAL A 36 -10.86 4.40 2.62
CA VAL A 36 -10.01 4.54 3.80
C VAL A 36 -9.87 3.22 4.54
N PHE A 37 -8.72 3.02 5.16
CA PHE A 37 -8.43 1.85 5.99
C PHE A 37 -8.15 2.28 7.43
N PHE A 38 -8.96 1.80 8.35
CA PHE A 38 -8.92 2.19 9.77
C PHE A 38 -9.22 0.97 10.65
N GLU A 39 -8.38 0.76 11.68
CA GLU A 39 -8.50 -0.37 12.62
C GLU A 39 -8.68 -1.75 11.95
N GLY A 40 -7.98 -1.99 10.84
CA GLY A 40 -8.04 -3.26 10.12
C GLY A 40 -9.22 -3.41 9.16
N LEU A 41 -10.03 -2.36 8.98
CA LEU A 41 -11.28 -2.39 8.23
C LEU A 41 -11.29 -1.36 7.10
N PHE A 42 -11.91 -1.73 5.98
CA PHE A 42 -12.13 -0.83 4.85
C PHE A 42 -13.44 -0.08 4.98
N TYR A 43 -13.43 1.19 4.58
CA TYR A 43 -14.62 2.03 4.47
C TYR A 43 -14.59 2.78 3.14
N HIS A 44 -15.76 3.03 2.55
CA HIS A 44 -15.89 4.19 1.67
C HIS A 44 -15.58 5.44 2.48
N GLU A 45 -14.86 6.38 1.88
CA GLU A 45 -14.47 7.62 2.55
C GLU A 45 -15.68 8.37 3.09
N LYS A 46 -16.72 8.52 2.26
CA LYS A 46 -17.99 9.14 2.66
C LYS A 46 -18.58 8.47 3.89
N CYS A 47 -18.68 7.14 3.87
CA CYS A 47 -19.21 6.38 4.98
C CYS A 47 -18.33 6.48 6.24
N PHE A 48 -17.02 6.67 6.09
CA PHE A 48 -16.14 6.93 7.22
C PHE A 48 -16.43 8.28 7.86
N LYS A 49 -16.53 9.35 7.06
CA LYS A 49 -16.90 10.70 7.53
C LYS A 49 -18.26 10.71 8.22
N GLU A 50 -19.29 10.15 7.59
CA GLU A 50 -20.63 10.02 8.18
C GLU A 50 -20.59 9.24 9.50
N SER A 51 -19.83 8.13 9.57
CA SER A 51 -19.71 7.33 10.79
C SER A 51 -18.88 7.97 11.89
N ALA A 52 -18.02 8.93 11.53
CA ALA A 52 -17.21 9.71 12.47
C ALA A 52 -17.95 10.96 12.94
N GLY A 53 -18.85 11.49 12.10
CA GLY A 53 -19.74 12.61 12.36
C GLY A 53 -20.79 12.35 13.42
N PHE A 54 -21.56 13.38 13.76
CA PHE A 54 -22.63 13.26 14.74
C PHE A 54 -23.81 14.16 14.47
N HIS A 55 -24.95 13.76 15.03
CA HIS A 55 -26.20 14.47 14.85
C HIS A 55 -26.49 15.36 16.06
N ARG A 56 -27.05 16.54 15.79
CA ARG A 56 -27.61 17.46 16.79
C ARG A 56 -28.96 17.95 16.31
N LYS A 57 -29.91 18.15 17.21
CA LYS A 57 -31.20 18.74 16.84
C LYS A 57 -31.08 20.25 16.76
N CYS A 58 -31.59 20.81 15.66
CA CYS A 58 -31.70 22.25 15.49
C CYS A 58 -32.67 22.85 16.53
N GLY A 59 -32.24 23.88 17.27
CA GLY A 59 -33.09 24.58 18.24
C GLY A 59 -34.28 25.35 17.64
N GLY A 60 -34.28 25.54 16.31
CA GLY A 60 -35.34 26.24 15.57
C GLY A 60 -36.36 25.29 14.96
N CYS A 61 -35.90 24.42 14.06
CA CYS A 61 -36.78 23.53 13.29
C CYS A 61 -36.89 22.11 13.86
N SER A 62 -36.12 21.76 14.89
CA SER A 62 -36.05 20.42 15.50
C SER A 62 -35.60 19.28 14.59
N LYS A 63 -35.23 19.57 13.33
CA LYS A 63 -34.61 18.62 12.40
C LYS A 63 -33.16 18.35 12.81
N ASP A 64 -32.64 17.21 12.38
CA ASP A 64 -31.24 16.83 12.61
C ASP A 64 -30.30 17.69 11.75
N ILE A 65 -29.24 18.17 12.40
CA ILE A 65 -28.06 18.79 11.82
C ILE A 65 -27.02 17.68 11.78
N VAL A 66 -26.58 17.33 10.57
CA VAL A 66 -25.53 16.33 10.37
C VAL A 66 -24.20 17.07 10.36
N ILE A 67 -23.34 16.79 11.35
CA ILE A 67 -22.02 17.39 11.46
C ILE A 67 -21.02 16.32 11.01
N GLU A 68 -20.51 16.47 9.79
CA GLU A 68 -19.61 15.50 9.15
C GLU A 68 -18.14 15.88 9.27
N ASP A 69 -17.83 17.14 9.56
CA ASP A 69 -16.48 17.67 9.79
C ASP A 69 -16.52 18.90 10.72
N ALA A 70 -15.34 19.43 11.04
CA ALA A 70 -15.21 20.58 11.94
C ALA A 70 -15.50 21.92 11.24
N GLU A 71 -15.35 22.00 9.91
CA GLU A 71 -15.44 23.21 9.11
C GLU A 71 -16.87 23.39 8.57
N GLN A 72 -17.83 23.54 9.48
CA GLN A 72 -19.24 23.74 9.14
C GLN A 72 -19.61 25.22 9.28
N ASP A 73 -19.67 25.92 8.15
CA ASP A 73 -19.93 27.37 8.14
C ASP A 73 -21.40 27.74 8.44
N ASP A 74 -22.35 26.84 8.25
CA ASP A 74 -23.79 27.06 8.35
C ASP A 74 -24.39 26.65 9.69
N ILE A 75 -23.54 26.30 10.66
CA ILE A 75 -23.92 25.87 12.02
C ILE A 75 -23.45 26.88 13.04
N LEU A 76 -24.33 27.18 14.02
CA LEU A 76 -23.95 27.99 15.18
C LEU A 76 -24.49 27.40 16.49
N VAL A 77 -23.89 27.79 17.61
CA VAL A 77 -24.32 27.41 18.95
C VAL A 77 -24.82 28.63 19.71
N PHE A 78 -26.06 28.57 20.18
CA PHE A 78 -26.65 29.61 21.02
C PHE A 78 -27.42 28.99 22.18
N LYS A 79 -27.16 29.45 23.40
CA LYS A 79 -27.74 28.92 24.64
C LYS A 79 -27.63 27.38 24.72
N ASN A 80 -26.45 26.87 24.40
CA ASN A 80 -26.11 25.44 24.41
C ASN A 80 -26.98 24.56 23.48
N LYS A 81 -27.60 25.14 22.45
CA LYS A 81 -28.29 24.41 21.38
C LYS A 81 -27.63 24.71 20.04
N TYR A 82 -27.61 23.72 19.18
CA TYR A 82 -27.14 23.85 17.80
C TYR A 82 -28.26 24.39 16.91
N TRP A 83 -27.91 25.21 15.93
CA TRP A 83 -28.85 25.82 15.00
C TRP A 83 -28.28 25.78 13.59
N HIS A 84 -29.17 25.56 12.61
CA HIS A 84 -28.89 26.04 11.26
C HIS A 84 -28.86 27.58 11.31
N GLU A 85 -27.90 28.19 10.63
CA GLU A 85 -27.76 29.64 10.57
C GLU A 85 -29.06 30.32 10.11
N GLU A 86 -29.71 29.79 9.07
CA GLU A 86 -30.98 30.31 8.56
C GLU A 86 -32.11 30.22 9.60
N CYS A 87 -32.18 29.12 10.34
CA CYS A 87 -33.19 28.94 11.39
C CYS A 87 -32.98 29.94 12.53
N PHE A 88 -31.73 30.27 12.83
CA PHE A 88 -31.39 31.26 13.84
C PHE A 88 -31.76 32.68 13.38
N LYS A 89 -31.32 33.06 12.17
CA LYS A 89 -31.66 34.35 11.54
C LYS A 89 -33.17 34.57 11.46
N LYS A 90 -33.93 33.53 11.05
CA LYS A 90 -35.40 33.61 10.99
C LYS A 90 -36.05 33.84 12.35
N LYS A 91 -35.51 33.24 13.42
CA LYS A 91 -36.10 33.32 14.77
C LYS A 91 -35.76 34.62 15.50
N TYR A 92 -34.59 35.18 15.24
CA TYR A 92 -34.06 36.35 15.95
C TYR A 92 -33.86 37.57 15.03
N SER A 93 -34.52 37.59 13.87
CA SER A 93 -34.44 38.69 12.89
C SER A 93 -34.76 40.07 13.47
N ASN A 94 -35.60 40.13 14.51
CA ASN A 94 -35.98 41.35 15.20
C ASN A 94 -35.05 41.73 16.36
N LYS A 95 -33.91 41.04 16.55
CA LYS A 95 -32.96 41.28 17.65
C LYS A 95 -31.54 41.51 17.10
N PRO A 96 -31.18 42.77 16.79
CA PRO A 96 -29.90 43.12 16.15
C PRO A 96 -28.66 42.59 16.87
N ILE A 97 -28.64 42.70 18.20
CA ILE A 97 -27.54 42.21 19.06
C ILE A 97 -27.22 40.72 18.81
N TYR A 98 -28.23 39.89 18.53
CA TYR A 98 -28.01 38.47 18.25
C TYR A 98 -27.55 38.21 16.82
N MET A 99 -27.86 39.10 15.88
CA MET A 99 -27.40 38.99 14.50
C MET A 99 -25.93 39.43 14.37
N GLU A 100 -25.53 40.46 15.10
CA GLU A 100 -24.14 40.97 15.14
C GLU A 100 -23.17 39.93 15.72
N ASN A 101 -23.61 39.13 16.70
CA ASN A 101 -22.77 38.11 17.34
C ASN A 101 -22.79 36.74 16.64
N ILE A 102 -23.36 36.61 15.44
CA ILE A 102 -23.32 35.35 14.68
C ILE A 102 -21.90 34.78 14.53
N PRO A 103 -20.85 35.58 14.21
CA PRO A 103 -19.49 35.06 14.12
C PRO A 103 -19.00 34.40 15.41
N GLU A 104 -19.31 34.98 16.58
CA GLU A 104 -18.97 34.41 17.89
C GLU A 104 -19.69 33.08 18.11
N TYR A 105 -20.97 32.99 17.74
CA TYR A 105 -21.74 31.74 17.85
C TYR A 105 -21.26 30.64 16.90
N LYS A 106 -20.65 30.99 15.77
CA LYS A 106 -19.99 30.05 14.85
C LYS A 106 -18.68 29.55 15.44
N GLU A 107 -17.88 30.43 16.04
CA GLU A 107 -16.65 30.03 16.74
C GLU A 107 -16.94 29.08 17.92
N ASP A 108 -17.97 29.38 18.72
CA ASP A 108 -18.45 28.49 19.79
C ASP A 108 -18.88 27.12 19.26
N ALA A 109 -19.50 27.08 18.07
CA ALA A 109 -19.88 25.85 17.41
C ALA A 109 -18.63 25.06 17.00
N TYR A 110 -17.67 25.73 16.35
CA TYR A 110 -16.40 25.13 15.93
C TYR A 110 -15.67 24.50 17.13
N VAL A 111 -15.45 25.25 18.22
CA VAL A 111 -14.77 24.74 19.43
C VAL A 111 -15.47 23.50 19.99
N LYS A 112 -16.80 23.50 20.08
CA LYS A 112 -17.57 22.35 20.58
C LYS A 112 -17.51 21.17 19.62
N ILE A 113 -17.58 21.40 18.32
CA ILE A 113 -17.52 20.36 17.29
C ILE A 113 -16.14 19.70 17.30
N VAL A 114 -15.06 20.49 17.28
CA VAL A 114 -13.68 20.03 17.41
C VAL A 114 -13.48 19.26 18.71
N GLY A 115 -14.00 19.75 19.84
CA GLY A 115 -13.93 19.02 21.11
C GLY A 115 -14.59 17.64 21.06
N VAL A 116 -15.71 17.51 20.35
CA VAL A 116 -16.38 16.20 20.14
C VAL A 116 -15.57 15.30 19.20
N PHE A 117 -14.97 15.84 18.14
CA PHE A 117 -14.13 15.05 17.24
C PHE A 117 -12.83 14.60 17.89
N ASN A 118 -12.15 15.46 18.65
CA ASN A 118 -10.93 15.13 19.40
C ASN A 118 -11.17 14.03 20.46
N GLY A 119 -12.39 13.91 20.97
CA GLY A 119 -12.79 12.84 21.89
C GLY A 119 -13.14 11.50 21.23
N ARG A 120 -13.19 11.42 19.89
CA ARG A 120 -13.58 10.22 19.15
C ARG A 120 -12.36 9.49 18.60
N LYS A 121 -12.43 8.15 18.55
CA LYS A 121 -11.37 7.30 17.96
C LYS A 121 -11.15 7.54 16.46
N LYS A 122 -12.19 8.00 15.74
CA LYS A 122 -12.16 8.27 14.30
C LYS A 122 -11.87 9.76 14.06
N ASP A 123 -10.59 10.10 14.02
CA ASP A 123 -10.12 11.46 13.77
C ASP A 123 -10.15 11.77 12.27
N ILE A 124 -11.11 12.56 11.83
CA ILE A 124 -11.29 12.92 10.41
C ILE A 124 -10.12 13.74 9.89
N THR A 125 -9.39 14.47 10.75
CA THR A 125 -8.23 15.25 10.32
C THR A 125 -7.12 14.37 9.75
N LYS A 126 -7.09 13.08 10.12
CA LYS A 126 -6.13 12.06 9.65
C LYS A 126 -6.60 11.28 8.43
N ILE A 127 -7.66 11.71 7.75
CA ILE A 127 -8.23 11.00 6.60
C ILE A 127 -7.20 10.72 5.50
N GLY A 128 -6.27 11.64 5.25
CA GLY A 128 -5.18 11.45 4.30
C GLY A 128 -4.24 10.29 4.68
N GLU A 129 -4.00 10.07 5.97
CA GLU A 129 -3.22 8.93 6.47
C GLU A 129 -3.97 7.61 6.30
N TYR A 130 -5.29 7.62 6.51
CA TYR A 130 -6.14 6.45 6.32
C TYR A 130 -6.27 6.07 4.84
N ARG A 131 -6.29 7.05 3.92
CA ARG A 131 -6.18 6.80 2.46
C ARG A 131 -4.84 6.16 2.09
N LYS A 132 -3.72 6.72 2.57
CA LYS A 132 -2.39 6.12 2.37
C LYS A 132 -2.31 4.70 2.93
N SER A 133 -2.96 4.46 4.07
CA SER A 133 -3.05 3.12 4.67
C SER A 133 -3.88 2.16 3.84
N ALA A 134 -4.97 2.63 3.22
CA ALA A 134 -5.75 1.82 2.28
C ALA A 134 -4.92 1.37 1.08
N ILE A 135 -4.17 2.29 0.45
CA ILE A 135 -3.27 1.97 -0.65
C ILE A 135 -2.25 0.91 -0.23
N ARG A 136 -1.60 1.08 0.93
CA ARG A 136 -0.62 0.11 1.44
C ARG A 136 -1.23 -1.27 1.68
N GLU A 137 -2.41 -1.33 2.30
CA GLU A 137 -3.05 -2.62 2.58
C GLU A 137 -3.55 -3.30 1.31
N VAL A 138 -4.08 -2.55 0.34
CA VAL A 138 -4.50 -3.08 -0.97
C VAL A 138 -3.29 -3.69 -1.70
N ASN A 139 -2.17 -2.97 -1.76
CA ASN A 139 -0.94 -3.47 -2.39
C ASN A 139 -0.42 -4.73 -1.70
N LYS A 140 -0.39 -4.74 -0.36
CA LYS A 140 -0.03 -5.91 0.42
C LYS A 140 -0.92 -7.11 0.09
N ILE A 141 -2.25 -6.94 0.03
CA ILE A 141 -3.18 -8.02 -0.32
C ILE A 141 -2.88 -8.56 -1.73
N PHE A 142 -2.63 -7.69 -2.71
CA PHE A 142 -2.25 -8.12 -4.05
C PHE A 142 -0.96 -8.93 -4.04
N ASP A 143 0.08 -8.47 -3.34
CA ASP A 143 1.36 -9.17 -3.25
C ASP A 143 1.25 -10.53 -2.55
N GLU A 144 0.48 -10.61 -1.46
CA GLU A 144 0.22 -11.88 -0.76
C GLU A 144 -0.55 -12.87 -1.65
N LYS A 145 -1.57 -12.39 -2.38
CA LYS A 145 -2.30 -13.22 -3.35
C LYS A 145 -1.40 -13.70 -4.48
N LEU A 146 -0.51 -12.84 -4.97
CA LEU A 146 0.47 -13.18 -6.01
C LEU A 146 1.37 -14.34 -5.60
N VAL A 147 1.91 -14.30 -4.37
CA VAL A 147 2.70 -15.40 -3.81
C VAL A 147 1.88 -16.68 -3.74
N ASN A 148 0.66 -16.61 -3.20
CA ASN A 148 -0.20 -17.77 -3.03
C ASN A 148 -0.52 -18.44 -4.37
N ASP A 149 -0.90 -17.66 -5.39
CA ASP A 149 -1.20 -18.19 -6.72
C ASP A 149 0.03 -18.81 -7.39
N TYR A 150 1.18 -18.14 -7.28
CA TYR A 150 2.44 -18.67 -7.77
C TYR A 150 2.74 -20.04 -7.14
N ILE A 151 2.63 -20.15 -5.82
CA ILE A 151 2.89 -21.40 -5.10
C ILE A 151 1.92 -22.50 -5.53
N ARG A 152 0.61 -22.22 -5.59
CA ARG A 152 -0.38 -23.22 -6.03
C ARG A 152 -0.05 -23.77 -7.41
N LYS A 153 0.24 -22.87 -8.34
CA LYS A 153 0.54 -23.22 -9.73
C LYS A 153 1.86 -23.96 -9.87
N GLN A 154 2.90 -23.48 -9.20
CA GLN A 154 4.26 -24.01 -9.35
C GLN A 154 4.45 -25.37 -8.68
N TYR A 155 3.76 -25.62 -7.56
CA TYR A 155 3.89 -26.85 -6.79
C TYR A 155 2.72 -27.82 -6.99
N ASP A 156 1.75 -27.46 -7.85
CA ASP A 156 0.51 -28.21 -8.09
C ASP A 156 -0.22 -28.58 -6.80
N ILE A 157 -0.47 -27.57 -5.96
CA ILE A 157 -1.17 -27.74 -4.68
C ILE A 157 -2.40 -26.85 -4.59
N GLN A 158 -3.45 -27.37 -3.94
CA GLN A 158 -4.65 -26.58 -3.66
C GLN A 158 -4.47 -25.72 -2.40
N THR A 159 -3.91 -26.31 -1.33
CA THR A 159 -3.77 -25.66 -0.03
C THR A 159 -2.34 -25.20 0.19
N VAL A 160 -2.15 -23.88 0.22
CA VAL A 160 -0.86 -23.24 0.51
C VAL A 160 -0.59 -23.30 2.02
N PRO A 161 0.66 -23.54 2.49
CA PRO A 161 1.01 -23.50 3.90
C PRO A 161 1.00 -22.08 4.47
N TRP A 162 -0.20 -21.51 4.63
CA TRP A 162 -0.40 -20.10 4.99
C TRP A 162 0.30 -19.70 6.28
N ASP A 163 0.26 -20.53 7.32
CA ASP A 163 0.92 -20.22 8.59
C ASP A 163 2.44 -20.05 8.43
N SER A 164 3.06 -20.88 7.58
CA SER A 164 4.50 -20.78 7.31
C SER A 164 4.85 -19.52 6.53
N ILE A 165 4.00 -19.11 5.59
CA ILE A 165 4.17 -17.89 4.81
C ILE A 165 3.93 -16.66 5.69
N LYS A 166 2.85 -16.65 6.46
CA LYS A 166 2.47 -15.57 7.38
C LYS A 166 3.55 -15.34 8.44
N ALA A 167 4.16 -16.41 8.96
CA ALA A 167 5.29 -16.30 9.88
C ALA A 167 6.48 -15.51 9.29
N LEU A 168 6.76 -15.67 7.99
CA LEU A 168 7.79 -14.89 7.29
C LEU A 168 7.37 -13.41 7.11
N TYR A 169 6.11 -13.17 6.78
CA TYR A 169 5.56 -11.82 6.64
C TYR A 169 5.57 -11.04 7.96
N ASN A 170 5.37 -11.74 9.07
CA ASN A 170 5.38 -11.17 10.41
C ASN A 170 6.78 -11.07 11.02
N GLY A 171 7.77 -11.74 10.44
CA GLY A 171 9.12 -11.81 10.99
C GLY A 171 9.24 -12.68 12.24
N GLU A 172 8.39 -13.69 12.40
CA GLU A 172 8.39 -14.60 13.55
C GLU A 172 9.70 -15.39 13.68
N TYR A 173 10.46 -15.51 12.59
CA TYR A 173 11.79 -16.14 12.57
C TYR A 173 12.95 -15.16 12.83
N GLY A 174 12.68 -13.88 13.07
CA GLY A 174 13.65 -12.83 13.39
C GLY A 174 13.76 -11.74 12.32
N VAL A 175 13.47 -12.06 11.05
CA VAL A 175 13.49 -11.08 9.95
C VAL A 175 12.18 -11.12 9.17
N LYS A 176 11.60 -9.94 8.93
CA LYS A 176 10.41 -9.76 8.12
C LYS A 176 10.74 -9.83 6.63
N ILE A 177 10.04 -10.70 5.91
CA ILE A 177 10.11 -10.80 4.45
C ILE A 177 8.80 -10.26 3.84
N PRO A 178 8.81 -9.11 3.15
CA PRO A 178 7.65 -8.63 2.39
C PRO A 178 7.18 -9.63 1.33
N ALA A 179 5.88 -9.66 1.04
CA ALA A 179 5.30 -10.61 0.08
C ALA A 179 5.86 -10.44 -1.35
N ASN A 180 6.08 -9.21 -1.81
CA ASN A 180 6.72 -8.92 -3.09
C ASN A 180 8.16 -9.45 -3.16
N HIS A 181 8.94 -9.34 -2.08
CA HIS A 181 10.29 -9.91 -2.01
C HIS A 181 10.22 -11.45 -2.08
N LEU A 182 9.31 -12.06 -1.32
CA LEU A 182 9.15 -13.51 -1.31
C LEU A 182 8.79 -14.04 -2.71
N TYR A 183 7.87 -13.38 -3.40
CA TYR A 183 7.51 -13.71 -4.78
C TYR A 183 8.72 -13.62 -5.73
N ASP A 184 9.47 -12.51 -5.70
CA ASP A 184 10.63 -12.32 -6.57
C ASP A 184 11.72 -13.36 -6.29
N MET A 185 11.95 -13.70 -5.02
CA MET A 185 12.86 -14.77 -4.64
C MET A 185 12.42 -16.13 -5.19
N PHE A 186 11.14 -16.49 -5.06
CA PHE A 186 10.59 -17.72 -5.63
C PHE A 186 10.83 -17.80 -7.13
N VAL A 187 10.44 -16.75 -7.88
CA VAL A 187 10.57 -16.70 -9.34
C VAL A 187 12.04 -16.84 -9.76
N ARG A 188 12.93 -16.07 -9.13
CA ARG A 188 14.37 -16.09 -9.47
C ARG A 188 15.05 -17.40 -9.09
N LYS A 189 14.60 -18.06 -8.02
CA LYS A 189 15.26 -19.25 -7.47
C LYS A 189 14.59 -20.55 -7.82
N GLN A 190 13.49 -20.55 -8.57
CA GLN A 190 12.74 -21.77 -8.87
C GLN A 190 13.63 -22.90 -9.40
N SER A 191 14.43 -22.64 -10.44
CA SER A 191 15.33 -23.65 -11.01
C SER A 191 16.38 -24.17 -10.02
N TYR A 192 16.84 -23.33 -9.09
CA TYR A 192 17.75 -23.76 -8.02
C TYR A 192 17.02 -24.63 -7.00
N LEU A 193 15.82 -24.21 -6.57
CA LEU A 193 14.99 -24.97 -5.65
C LEU A 193 14.72 -26.36 -6.24
N ASP A 194 14.31 -26.45 -7.50
CA ASP A 194 14.02 -27.73 -8.18
C ASP A 194 15.25 -28.65 -8.22
N LYS A 195 16.45 -28.10 -8.48
CA LYS A 195 17.72 -28.85 -8.39
C LYS A 195 17.98 -29.39 -6.98
N VAL A 196 17.76 -28.58 -5.95
CA VAL A 196 17.87 -29.03 -4.55
C VAL A 196 16.87 -30.15 -4.26
N ASN A 197 15.66 -30.09 -4.82
CA ASN A 197 14.69 -31.18 -4.65
C ASN A 197 15.18 -32.48 -5.27
N ALA A 198 15.62 -32.42 -6.53
CA ALA A 198 16.09 -33.58 -7.26
C ALA A 198 17.24 -34.28 -6.52
N GLN A 199 18.14 -33.51 -5.91
CA GLN A 199 19.21 -34.05 -5.07
C GLN A 199 18.69 -34.69 -3.79
N ASN A 200 17.66 -34.12 -3.15
CA ASN A 200 17.04 -34.72 -1.97
C ASN A 200 16.32 -36.04 -2.30
N ILE A 201 15.59 -36.09 -3.41
CA ILE A 201 14.93 -37.30 -3.93
C ILE A 201 15.97 -38.37 -4.23
N ALA A 202 17.08 -38.03 -4.89
CA ALA A 202 18.19 -38.95 -5.16
C ALA A 202 18.84 -39.50 -3.87
N LYS A 203 18.75 -38.76 -2.75
CA LYS A 203 19.19 -39.18 -1.42
C LYS A 203 18.11 -39.94 -0.63
N GLY A 204 17.01 -40.32 -1.27
CA GLY A 204 15.90 -41.06 -0.66
C GLY A 204 14.97 -40.23 0.22
N LYS A 205 15.03 -38.89 0.15
CA LYS A 205 14.08 -38.01 0.84
C LYS A 205 12.92 -37.69 -0.09
N ASP A 206 11.73 -38.15 0.26
CA ASP A 206 10.50 -37.80 -0.46
C ASP A 206 9.91 -36.49 0.10
N ILE A 207 10.16 -35.37 -0.57
CA ILE A 207 9.64 -34.05 -0.20
C ILE A 207 8.76 -33.53 -1.36
N THR A 208 7.45 -33.64 -1.20
CA THR A 208 6.44 -33.33 -2.23
C THR A 208 5.31 -32.45 -1.70
N GLY A 209 4.56 -31.80 -2.61
CA GLY A 209 3.39 -30.98 -2.29
C GLY A 209 3.65 -29.90 -1.24
N VAL A 210 2.86 -29.89 -0.17
CA VAL A 210 2.95 -28.86 0.89
C VAL A 210 4.27 -28.93 1.67
N SER A 211 4.80 -30.12 1.93
CA SER A 211 6.07 -30.27 2.66
C SER A 211 7.23 -29.70 1.84
N ARG A 212 7.14 -29.83 0.51
CA ARG A 212 8.06 -29.23 -0.44
C ARG A 212 8.05 -27.71 -0.39
N VAL A 213 6.88 -27.09 -0.39
CA VAL A 213 6.76 -25.63 -0.24
C VAL A 213 7.38 -25.16 1.07
N LYS A 214 7.09 -25.84 2.19
CA LYS A 214 7.66 -25.49 3.50
C LYS A 214 9.19 -25.59 3.50
N TYR A 215 9.74 -26.60 2.86
CA TYR A 215 11.19 -26.76 2.70
C TYR A 215 11.79 -25.59 1.90
N ASP A 216 11.19 -25.26 0.77
CA ASP A 216 11.68 -24.17 -0.09
C ASP A 216 11.58 -22.81 0.58
N LEU A 217 10.50 -22.54 1.32
CA LEU A 217 10.37 -21.34 2.16
C LEU A 217 11.54 -21.22 3.14
N LYS A 218 11.98 -22.31 3.77
CA LYS A 218 13.14 -22.32 4.67
C LYS A 218 14.45 -22.04 3.93
N VAL A 219 14.62 -22.60 2.73
CA VAL A 219 15.79 -22.32 1.87
C VAL A 219 15.83 -20.84 1.50
N LEU A 220 14.71 -20.28 1.07
CA LEU A 220 14.60 -18.86 0.72
C LEU A 220 14.86 -17.97 1.92
N TYR A 221 14.28 -18.28 3.08
CA TYR A 221 14.54 -17.55 4.33
C TYR A 221 16.04 -17.46 4.64
N ASN A 222 16.76 -18.59 4.57
CA ASN A 222 18.20 -18.63 4.81
C ASN A 222 19.03 -17.85 3.78
N LYS A 223 18.46 -17.53 2.61
CA LYS A 223 19.10 -16.75 1.55
C LYS A 223 18.62 -15.30 1.50
N TYR A 224 17.79 -14.86 2.45
CA TYR A 224 17.18 -13.54 2.41
C TYR A 224 18.20 -12.41 2.58
N ASP A 225 19.20 -12.56 3.44
CA ASP A 225 20.27 -11.55 3.59
C ASP A 225 21.07 -11.37 2.28
N SER A 226 21.37 -12.46 1.58
CA SER A 226 22.02 -12.40 0.27
C SER A 226 21.12 -11.71 -0.76
N TYR A 227 19.80 -11.94 -0.69
CA TYR A 227 18.83 -11.26 -1.54
C TYR A 227 18.76 -9.76 -1.28
N LEU A 228 18.80 -9.32 -0.02
CA LEU A 228 18.84 -7.91 0.34
C LEU A 228 20.11 -7.22 -0.21
N LYS A 229 21.28 -7.86 -0.08
CA LYS A 229 22.53 -7.37 -0.67
C LYS A 229 22.46 -7.27 -2.20
N PHE A 230 21.79 -8.22 -2.84
CA PHE A 230 21.53 -8.17 -4.28
C PHE A 230 20.67 -6.95 -4.65
N LEU A 231 19.57 -6.71 -3.94
CA LEU A 231 18.71 -5.53 -4.18
C LEU A 231 19.46 -4.21 -3.96
N GLU A 232 20.32 -4.15 -2.96
CA GLU A 232 21.16 -2.98 -2.70
C GLU A 232 22.14 -2.71 -3.86
N LYS A 233 22.84 -3.74 -4.34
CA LYS A 233 23.70 -3.63 -5.52
C LYS A 233 22.94 -3.16 -6.75
N GLN A 234 21.73 -3.65 -6.99
CA GLN A 234 20.90 -3.19 -8.11
C GLN A 234 20.57 -1.70 -8.01
N LYS A 235 20.23 -1.21 -6.82
CA LYS A 235 19.98 0.23 -6.61
C LYS A 235 21.21 1.09 -6.87
N ILE A 236 22.40 0.63 -6.49
CA ILE A 236 23.65 1.35 -6.75
C ILE A 236 23.88 1.45 -8.26
N LEU A 237 23.77 0.33 -8.97
CA LEU A 237 23.94 0.28 -10.43
C LEU A 237 22.90 1.14 -11.17
N GLU A 238 21.64 1.15 -10.72
CA GLU A 238 20.60 2.01 -11.29
C GLU A 238 20.89 3.51 -11.06
N ALA A 239 21.42 3.86 -9.88
CA ALA A 239 21.81 5.23 -9.56
C ALA A 239 23.02 5.69 -10.39
N GLU A 240 24.03 4.83 -10.54
CA GLU A 240 25.23 5.07 -11.37
C GLU A 240 24.84 5.24 -12.85
N ALA A 241 23.97 4.37 -13.38
CA ALA A 241 23.46 4.51 -14.74
C ALA A 241 22.65 5.81 -14.95
N GLN A 242 21.92 6.30 -13.94
CA GLN A 242 21.20 7.58 -14.02
C GLN A 242 22.13 8.80 -13.88
N SER A 243 23.26 8.68 -13.18
CA SER A 243 24.27 9.75 -13.12
C SER A 243 25.09 9.83 -14.40
N ASP A 244 25.44 8.70 -15.00
CA ASP A 244 26.22 8.66 -16.24
C ASP A 244 25.44 9.24 -17.42
N ASN A 245 24.12 8.97 -17.48
CA ASN A 245 23.22 9.58 -18.46
C ASN A 245 23.00 11.09 -18.26
N LYS A 246 23.33 11.65 -17.08
CA LYS A 246 23.28 13.11 -16.83
C LYS A 246 24.59 13.81 -17.17
N THR A 247 25.71 13.09 -17.24
CA THR A 247 27.01 13.65 -17.62
C THR A 247 27.22 13.74 -19.14
N ASP A 248 26.49 12.95 -19.92
CA ASP A 248 26.62 12.95 -21.39
C ASP A 248 25.86 14.07 -22.13
N GLU A 249 24.98 14.82 -21.46
CA GLU A 249 24.31 16.00 -22.05
C GLU A 249 25.09 17.32 -21.88
N LYS A 250 26.23 17.33 -21.18
CA LYS A 250 27.02 18.56 -20.95
C LYS A 250 28.40 18.58 -21.60
N LEU A 251 28.62 17.79 -22.66
CA LEU A 251 29.86 17.86 -23.44
C LEU A 251 29.65 17.80 -24.96
N ILE A 252 28.68 18.56 -25.48
CA ILE A 252 28.63 18.87 -26.92
C ILE A 252 28.53 20.39 -27.08
N LEU A 253 29.68 21.05 -27.07
CA LEU A 253 29.95 22.33 -27.76
C LEU A 253 31.44 22.65 -27.63
N THR A 254 32.27 22.09 -28.53
CA THR A 254 33.17 22.85 -29.43
C THR A 254 34.18 21.92 -30.14
N THR A 255 33.97 21.78 -31.46
CA THR A 255 34.95 21.65 -32.58
C THR A 255 36.00 20.51 -32.66
N ALA A 256 35.89 19.76 -33.77
CA ALA A 256 36.72 18.69 -34.39
C ALA A 256 38.15 19.15 -34.84
N PRO A 257 39.07 18.32 -35.42
CA PRO A 257 38.91 16.97 -36.03
C PRO A 257 39.99 15.87 -35.74
N GLN A 258 39.62 14.63 -36.13
CA GLN A 258 40.28 13.29 -36.11
C GLN A 258 41.65 13.19 -36.86
N PRO A 259 42.40 12.03 -36.98
CA PRO A 259 42.14 10.62 -36.57
C PRO A 259 43.34 9.81 -35.98
N LYS A 260 43.11 8.58 -35.49
CA LYS A 260 43.86 7.33 -35.87
C LYS A 260 43.31 6.07 -35.16
N THR A 261 43.19 5.00 -35.95
CA THR A 261 42.82 3.61 -35.65
C THR A 261 43.57 2.96 -34.49
N THR A 262 42.86 2.23 -33.63
CA THR A 262 43.32 0.93 -33.09
C THR A 262 42.13 0.00 -32.88
N VAL A 263 42.32 -1.24 -33.32
CA VAL A 263 41.42 -2.37 -33.17
C VAL A 263 41.42 -2.80 -31.71
N THR A 264 40.26 -3.00 -31.10
CA THR A 264 40.12 -3.96 -30.01
C THR A 264 38.72 -4.55 -30.02
N LYS A 265 38.64 -5.83 -30.38
CA LYS A 265 37.49 -6.68 -30.04
C LYS A 265 37.40 -6.72 -28.52
N ASN A 266 36.26 -6.37 -27.94
CA ASN A 266 35.87 -6.85 -26.62
C ASN A 266 34.37 -7.14 -26.68
N ASN A 267 34.04 -8.42 -26.92
CA ASN A 267 32.77 -8.97 -26.46
C ASN A 267 32.79 -8.83 -24.94
N SER A 268 31.87 -8.04 -24.38
CA SER A 268 31.61 -8.00 -22.95
C SER A 268 30.15 -8.38 -22.74
N ASP A 269 29.89 -9.68 -22.85
CA ASP A 269 28.64 -10.30 -22.40
C ASP A 269 28.82 -10.98 -21.01
N ASP A 270 30.00 -10.82 -20.40
CA ASP A 270 30.39 -11.54 -19.16
C ASP A 270 30.02 -10.82 -17.84
N SER A 271 29.37 -9.66 -17.88
CA SER A 271 29.16 -8.86 -16.65
C SER A 271 27.99 -9.31 -15.77
N LEU A 272 27.01 -10.05 -16.31
CA LEU A 272 25.81 -10.44 -15.54
C LEU A 272 25.88 -11.86 -14.97
N ASP A 273 26.49 -12.78 -15.73
CA ASP A 273 26.54 -14.20 -15.39
C ASP A 273 27.55 -14.51 -14.28
N ASP A 274 28.65 -13.77 -14.21
CA ASP A 274 29.62 -13.92 -13.13
C ASP A 274 29.15 -13.28 -11.81
N LEU A 275 28.34 -12.22 -11.87
CA LEU A 275 27.63 -11.68 -10.70
C LEU A 275 26.59 -12.67 -10.15
N LEU A 276 26.01 -13.52 -11.00
CA LEU A 276 25.12 -14.59 -10.55
C LEU A 276 25.90 -15.73 -9.88
N LYS A 277 27.11 -16.06 -10.33
CA LYS A 277 27.91 -17.13 -9.72
C LYS A 277 28.46 -16.74 -8.34
N ASP A 278 28.95 -15.52 -8.16
CA ASP A 278 29.55 -15.07 -6.89
C ASP A 278 28.54 -14.89 -5.74
N ILE A 279 27.25 -14.74 -6.04
CA ILE A 279 26.19 -14.70 -5.03
C ILE A 279 25.67 -16.11 -4.71
N PHE A 280 25.84 -17.08 -5.62
CA PHE A 280 25.07 -18.33 -5.63
C PHE A 280 25.88 -19.63 -5.73
N GLY A 281 27.18 -19.59 -5.43
CA GLY A 281 27.96 -20.77 -5.02
C GLY A 281 27.33 -21.54 -3.86
#